data_AF-A0A1S1LKQ2-F1
#
_entry.id   AF-A0A1S1LKQ2-F1
#
_cell.length_a   1.000
_cell.length_b   1.000
_cell.length_c   1.000
_cell.angle_alpha   90.00
_cell.angle_beta   90.00
_cell.angle_gamma   90.00
#
_symmetry.space_group_name_H-M   'P 1'
#
loop_
_entity.id
_entity.type
_entity.pdbx_description
1 polymer ?
#
loop_
_entity_poly.entity_id
_entity_poly.type
_entity_poly.pdbx_seq_one_letter_code
_entity_poly.pdbx_strand_id
1 'polypeptide(L)'
;MSTHRVEYLASIFTRAQLARWIGVSPSQTSRWASGVERPGPAAAPALIDLEHVYSRARLVWGEEAARIWLESANAFLGGGRPLDVLLTDGPARVLEALDAEMWGGAA
;
A
#
# COMPACT_ATOMS: atom_id res chain seq x y z
N MET A 1 2.36 16.01 -3.78
CA MET A 1 1.33 14.95 -3.73
C MET A 1 0.00 15.57 -3.28
N SER A 2 -1.14 15.09 -3.78
CA SER A 2 -2.47 15.62 -3.44
C SER A 2 -2.92 15.18 -2.04
N THR A 3 -3.57 16.06 -1.28
CA THR A 3 -4.19 15.75 0.03
C THR A 3 -5.19 14.61 -0.10
N HIS A 4 -5.96 14.59 -1.19
CA HIS A 4 -6.98 13.57 -1.46
C HIS A 4 -6.43 12.14 -1.49
N ARG A 5 -5.17 11.93 -1.90
CA ARG A 5 -4.52 10.61 -1.86
C ARG A 5 -4.35 10.11 -0.43
N VAL A 6 -3.88 10.99 0.45
CA VAL A 6 -3.66 10.62 1.86
C VAL A 6 -4.99 10.39 2.56
N GLU A 7 -6.01 11.21 2.27
CA GLU A 7 -7.37 11.01 2.77
C GLU A 7 -7.95 9.67 2.31
N TYR A 8 -7.83 9.36 1.02
CA TYR A 8 -8.28 8.09 0.44
C TYR A 8 -7.59 6.89 1.08
N LEU A 9 -6.26 6.90 1.17
CA LEU A 9 -5.52 5.82 1.84
C LEU A 9 -5.89 5.72 3.32
N ALA A 10 -6.17 6.85 3.99
CA ALA A 10 -6.61 6.89 5.39
C ALA A 10 -8.05 6.42 5.62
N SER A 11 -8.88 6.32 4.57
CA SER A 11 -10.21 5.71 4.66
C SER A 11 -10.17 4.19 4.49
N ILE A 12 -9.13 3.66 3.84
CA ILE A 12 -8.90 2.22 3.63
C ILE A 12 -8.09 1.63 4.79
N PHE A 13 -7.01 2.32 5.16
CA PHE A 13 -6.09 1.95 6.21
C PHE A 13 -6.13 2.99 7.31
N THR A 14 -5.95 2.57 8.56
CA THR A 14 -5.86 3.54 9.65
C THR A 14 -4.63 4.43 9.46
N ARG A 15 -4.73 5.68 9.91
CA ARG A 15 -3.59 6.62 9.93
C ARG A 15 -2.37 6.04 10.66
N ALA A 16 -2.61 5.28 11.72
CA ALA A 16 -1.56 4.60 12.48
C ALA A 16 -0.88 3.51 11.65
N GLN A 17 -1.61 2.75 10.83
CA GLN A 17 -1.02 1.79 9.89
C GLN A 17 -0.12 2.51 8.88
N LEU A 18 -0.63 3.55 8.21
CA LEU A 18 0.15 4.34 7.25
C LEU A 18 1.42 4.92 7.89
N ALA A 19 1.32 5.44 9.11
CA ALA A 19 2.44 6.01 9.84
C ALA A 19 3.53 4.98 10.13
N ARG A 20 3.14 3.79 10.62
CA ARG A 20 4.07 2.68 10.88
C ARG A 20 4.77 2.23 9.62
N TRP A 21 4.04 2.11 8.51
CA TRP A 21 4.59 1.64 7.24
C TRP A 21 5.61 2.61 6.65
N ILE A 22 5.30 3.91 6.67
CA ILE A 22 6.14 4.95 6.08
C ILE A 22 7.30 5.32 7.03
N GLY A 23 7.28 4.88 8.28
CA GLY A 23 8.29 5.22 9.28
C GLY A 23 8.16 6.66 9.78
N VAL A 24 6.93 7.17 9.89
CA VAL A 24 6.63 8.52 10.38
C VAL A 24 5.73 8.47 11.61
N SER A 25 5.61 9.61 12.30
CA SER A 25 4.70 9.70 13.43
C SER A 25 3.22 9.73 12.97
N PRO A 26 2.27 9.21 13.76
CA PRO A 26 0.84 9.30 13.45
C PRO A 26 0.37 10.75 13.25
N SER A 27 0.95 11.71 13.98
CA SER A 27 0.61 13.13 13.83
C SER A 27 0.98 13.70 12.46
N GLN A 28 2.07 13.22 11.83
CA GLN A 28 2.41 13.60 10.46
C GLN A 28 1.35 13.11 9.47
N THR A 29 0.91 11.87 9.58
CA THR A 29 -0.17 11.36 8.70
C THR A 29 -1.49 12.10 8.89
N SER A 30 -1.79 12.56 10.11
CA SER A 30 -2.92 13.45 10.38
C SER A 30 -2.78 14.80 9.68
N ARG A 31 -1.63 15.48 9.81
CA ARG A 31 -1.36 16.75 9.13
C ARG A 31 -1.37 16.65 7.61
N TRP A 32 -0.94 15.50 7.07
CA TRP A 32 -1.00 15.26 5.64
C TRP A 32 -2.43 15.15 5.11
N ALA A 33 -3.30 14.38 5.78
CA ALA A 33 -4.67 14.28 5.32
C ALA A 33 -5.50 15.54 5.57
N SER A 34 -5.13 16.37 6.57
CA SER A 34 -5.78 17.68 6.75
C SER A 34 -5.23 18.76 5.81
N GLY A 35 -4.24 18.44 4.97
CA GLY A 35 -3.60 19.38 4.06
C GLY A 35 -2.69 20.41 4.71
N VAL A 36 -2.46 20.31 6.03
CA VAL A 36 -1.58 21.21 6.80
C VAL A 36 -0.12 21.01 6.39
N GLU A 37 0.26 19.79 6.07
CA GLU A 37 1.60 19.41 5.61
C GLU A 37 1.46 18.54 4.36
N ARG A 38 2.47 18.50 3.49
CA ARG A 38 2.51 17.56 2.35
C ARG A 38 3.54 16.47 2.62
N PRO A 39 3.30 15.21 2.19
CA PRO A 39 4.33 14.18 2.28
C PRO A 39 5.59 14.60 1.52
N GLY A 40 6.73 14.52 2.21
CA GLY A 40 8.04 14.84 1.66
C GLY A 40 8.56 13.76 0.71
N PRO A 41 9.75 13.97 0.10
CA PRO A 41 10.31 13.06 -0.90
C PRO A 41 10.58 11.64 -0.38
N ALA A 42 10.75 11.45 0.93
CA ALA A 42 10.91 10.13 1.53
C ALA A 42 9.59 9.35 1.67
N ALA A 43 8.46 10.05 1.84
CA ALA A 43 7.16 9.43 2.14
C ALA A 43 6.25 9.35 0.91
N ALA A 44 6.36 10.32 0.00
CA ALA A 44 5.50 10.40 -1.16
C ALA A 44 5.57 9.14 -2.04
N PRO A 45 6.75 8.61 -2.43
CA PRO A 45 6.83 7.41 -3.26
C PRO A 45 6.09 6.21 -2.67
N ALA A 46 6.30 5.90 -1.39
CA ALA A 46 5.62 4.80 -0.70
C ALA A 46 4.09 4.93 -0.71
N LEU A 47 3.56 6.16 -0.58
CA LEU A 47 2.12 6.42 -0.69
C LEU A 47 1.60 6.25 -2.12
N ILE A 48 2.40 6.60 -3.14
CA ILE A 48 2.05 6.37 -4.55
C ILE A 48 1.98 4.86 -4.83
N ASP A 49 3.00 4.13 -4.40
CA ASP A 49 3.14 2.71 -4.64
C ASP A 49 2.03 1.91 -3.93
N LEU A 50 1.71 2.28 -2.68
CA LEU A 50 0.58 1.69 -1.94
C LEU A 50 -0.75 1.90 -2.65
N GLU A 51 -1.06 3.14 -3.07
CA GLU A 51 -2.30 3.40 -3.82
C GLU A 51 -2.33 2.61 -5.12
N HIS A 52 -1.22 2.51 -5.83
CA HIS A 52 -1.13 1.79 -7.09
C HIS A 52 -1.42 0.29 -6.92
N VAL A 53 -0.73 -0.38 -6.00
CA VAL A 53 -0.92 -1.81 -5.73
C VAL A 53 -2.34 -2.08 -5.24
N TYR A 54 -2.83 -1.30 -4.27
CA TYR A 54 -4.20 -1.47 -3.75
C TYR A 54 -5.25 -1.26 -4.86
N SER A 55 -5.06 -0.25 -5.71
CA SER A 55 -5.96 0.03 -6.83
C SER A 55 -6.01 -1.11 -7.83
N ARG A 56 -4.89 -1.79 -8.11
CA ARG A 56 -4.90 -2.97 -8.98
C ARG A 56 -5.60 -4.14 -8.30
N ALA A 57 -5.24 -4.47 -7.06
CA ALA A 57 -5.82 -5.59 -6.33
C ALA A 57 -7.35 -5.46 -6.18
N ARG A 58 -7.86 -4.26 -5.84
CA ARG A 58 -9.30 -4.05 -5.65
C ARG A 58 -10.11 -4.16 -6.95
N LEU A 59 -9.50 -3.92 -8.12
CA LEU A 59 -10.16 -4.11 -9.41
C LEU A 59 -10.41 -5.59 -9.72
N VAL A 60 -9.61 -6.48 -9.13
CA VAL A 60 -9.71 -7.93 -9.33
C VAL A 60 -10.64 -8.55 -8.29
N TRP A 61 -10.45 -8.21 -7.02
CA TRP A 61 -11.07 -8.93 -5.90
C TRP A 61 -12.03 -8.09 -5.07
N GLY A 62 -12.16 -6.79 -5.35
CA GLY A 62 -12.87 -5.84 -4.50
C GLY A 62 -12.04 -5.36 -3.32
N GLU A 63 -12.56 -4.35 -2.61
CA GLU A 63 -11.83 -3.61 -1.57
C GLU A 63 -11.43 -4.49 -0.38
N GLU A 64 -12.36 -5.29 0.13
CA GLU A 64 -12.14 -6.13 1.30
C GLU A 64 -11.05 -7.18 1.05
N ALA A 65 -11.18 -7.92 -0.04
CA ALA A 65 -10.23 -8.97 -0.39
C ALA A 65 -8.86 -8.40 -0.74
N ALA A 66 -8.79 -7.23 -1.39
CA ALA A 66 -7.52 -6.54 -1.64
C ALA A 66 -6.80 -6.15 -0.34
N ARG A 67 -7.55 -5.67 0.66
CA ARG A 67 -6.99 -5.35 1.98
C ARG A 67 -6.47 -6.61 2.69
N ILE A 68 -7.26 -7.69 2.69
CA ILE A 68 -6.85 -8.96 3.28
C ILE A 68 -5.59 -9.50 2.59
N TRP A 69 -5.54 -9.45 1.26
CA TRP A 69 -4.40 -9.91 0.48
C TRP A 69 -3.11 -9.17 0.85
N LEU A 70 -3.16 -7.83 0.94
CA LEU A 70 -2.01 -7.00 1.32
C LEU A 70 -1.45 -7.35 2.71
N GLU A 71 -2.31 -7.77 3.64
CA GLU A 71 -1.96 -8.08 5.03
C GLU A 71 -1.73 -9.58 5.30
N SER A 72 -1.88 -10.44 4.29
CA SER A 72 -1.76 -11.90 4.42
C SER A 72 -0.42 -12.41 3.90
N ALA A 73 0.04 -13.55 4.43
CA ALA A 73 1.22 -14.24 3.90
C ALA A 73 0.99 -14.65 2.44
N ASN A 74 1.93 -14.34 1.56
CA ASN A 74 1.81 -14.59 0.13
C ASN A 74 2.88 -15.58 -0.36
N ALA A 75 2.45 -16.64 -1.08
CA ALA A 75 3.34 -17.70 -1.55
C ALA A 75 4.36 -17.22 -2.59
N PHE A 76 3.97 -16.32 -3.51
CA PHE A 76 4.87 -15.72 -4.51
C PHE A 76 5.91 -14.78 -3.88
N LEU A 77 5.67 -14.35 -2.65
CA LEU A 77 6.59 -13.53 -1.86
C LEU A 77 7.35 -14.34 -0.80
N GLY A 78 7.39 -15.68 -0.93
CA GLY A 78 8.11 -16.55 0.01
C GLY A 78 7.50 -16.56 1.41
N GLY A 79 6.18 -16.35 1.52
CA GLY A 79 5.46 -16.24 2.80
C GLY A 79 5.44 -14.83 3.39
N GLY A 80 6.15 -13.86 2.78
CA GLY A 80 6.08 -12.46 3.17
C GLY A 80 4.70 -11.86 2.90
N ARG A 81 4.32 -10.83 3.67
CA ARG A 81 3.10 -10.06 3.41
C ARG A 81 3.38 -9.05 2.30
N PRO A 82 2.51 -8.89 1.28
CA PRO A 82 2.72 -7.93 0.19
C PRO A 82 3.02 -6.52 0.67
N LEU A 83 2.38 -6.10 1.76
CA LEU A 83 2.58 -4.78 2.33
C LEU A 83 3.94 -4.59 2.99
N ASP A 84 4.51 -5.62 3.60
CA ASP A 84 5.87 -5.53 4.15
C ASP A 84 6.89 -5.44 3.00
N VAL A 85 6.73 -6.30 1.98
CA VAL A 85 7.59 -6.32 0.79
C VAL A 85 7.51 -4.99 0.03
N LEU A 86 6.31 -4.40 -0.08
CA LEU A 86 6.13 -3.09 -0.71
C LEU A 86 7.01 -2.01 -0.07
N LEU A 87 7.18 -2.07 1.24
CA LEU A 87 7.90 -1.05 2.01
C LEU A 87 9.41 -1.28 2.02
N THR A 88 9.86 -2.54 1.97
CA THR A 88 11.28 -2.89 2.01
C THR A 88 11.91 -2.97 0.62
N ASP A 89 11.18 -3.55 -0.34
CA ASP A 89 11.69 -3.94 -1.66
C ASP A 89 11.07 -3.10 -2.78
N GLY A 90 10.02 -2.34 -2.48
CA GLY A 90 9.27 -1.55 -3.45
C GLY A 90 8.17 -2.33 -4.17
N PRO A 91 7.46 -1.69 -5.12
CA PRO A 91 6.24 -2.24 -5.71
C PRO A 91 6.46 -3.38 -6.69
N ALA A 92 7.63 -3.46 -7.35
CA ALA A 92 7.85 -4.35 -8.48
C ALA A 92 7.51 -5.81 -8.16
N ARG A 93 8.09 -6.34 -7.09
CA ARG A 93 7.88 -7.72 -6.63
C ARG A 93 6.44 -7.99 -6.20
N VAL A 94 5.77 -6.98 -5.63
CA VAL A 94 4.37 -7.09 -5.20
C VAL A 94 3.43 -7.12 -6.39
N LEU A 95 3.71 -6.31 -7.42
CA LEU A 95 2.96 -6.32 -8.67
C LEU A 95 3.14 -7.64 -9.43
N GLU A 96 4.34 -8.20 -9.45
CA GLU A 96 4.60 -9.53 -10.02
C GLU A 96 3.80 -10.62 -9.30
N ALA A 97 3.75 -10.59 -7.96
CA ALA A 97 2.94 -11.52 -7.18
C ALA A 97 1.44 -11.36 -7.47
N LEU A 98 0.96 -10.12 -7.59
CA LEU A 98 -0.43 -9.83 -7.96
C LEU A 98 -0.76 -10.38 -9.36
N ASP A 99 0.11 -10.15 -10.34
CA ASP A 99 -0.07 -10.65 -11.70
C ASP A 99 -0.05 -12.19 -11.74
N ALA A 100 0.82 -12.84 -10.97
CA ALA A 100 0.87 -14.29 -10.87
C ALA A 100 -0.42 -14.89 -10.28
N GLU A 101 -1.04 -14.24 -9.29
CA GLU A 101 -2.34 -14.68 -8.76
C GLU A 101 -3.50 -14.44 -9.72
N MET A 102 -3.48 -13.31 -10.45
CA MET A 102 -4.53 -12.97 -11.41
C MET A 102 -4.58 -13.91 -12.61
N TRP A 103 -3.41 -14.20 -13.18
CA TRP A 103 -3.30 -14.91 -14.45
C TRP A 103 -3.00 -16.40 -14.29
N GLY A 104 -2.94 -16.88 -13.04
CA GLY A 104 -2.58 -18.25 -12.70
C GLY A 104 -1.17 -18.54 -13.20
N GLY A 105 -0.17 -18.10 -12.42
CA GLY A 105 1.25 -18.10 -12.76
C GLY A 105 1.62 -19.20 -13.75
N ALA A 106 1.94 -18.80 -14.98
CA ALA A 106 2.54 -19.69 -15.96
C ALA A 106 3.92 -20.10 -15.40
N ALA A 107 3.96 -21.25 -14.74
CA ALA A 107 5.17 -22.01 -14.47
C ALA A 107 5.52 -22.86 -15.69
#